data_AF-A0A976LQ77-F1
#
_entry.id   AF-A0A976LQ77-F1
#
_cell.length_a   1.000
_cell.length_b   1.000
_cell.length_c   1.000
_cell.angle_alpha   90.00
_cell.angle_beta   90.00
_cell.angle_gamma   90.00
#
_symmetry.space_group_name_H-M   'P 1'
#
loop_
_entity.id
_entity.type
_entity.pdbx_description
1 polymer ?
#
loop_
_entity_poly.entity_id
_entity_poly.type
_entity_poly.pdbx_seq_one_letter_code
_entity_poly.pdbx_strand_id
1 'polypeptide(L)'
;LTDGGIENVFCVSDYGLHIYHNIRSLVEKIPLSPAGNPWSLQQNADSVYEYGKGTCPTSDDLFERSVIITIPSRLTAEQEQEMTQTIRNAVVANVTS
;
A
#
# COMPACT_ATOMS: atom_id res chain seq x y z
N LEU A 1 -10.74 -8.77 13.27
CA LEU A 1 -10.90 -9.18 11.84
C LEU A 1 -10.70 -10.69 11.70
N THR A 2 -9.59 -11.21 12.22
CA THR A 2 -9.29 -12.65 12.30
C THR A 2 -10.37 -13.48 12.99
N ASP A 3 -10.91 -13.02 14.13
CA ASP A 3 -11.98 -13.72 14.85
C ASP A 3 -13.31 -13.81 14.08
N GLY A 4 -13.46 -13.03 13.00
CA GLY A 4 -14.59 -13.07 12.07
C GLY A 4 -14.26 -13.77 10.75
N GLY A 5 -13.22 -14.61 10.70
CA GLY A 5 -12.86 -15.42 9.53
C GLY A 5 -12.05 -14.72 8.44
N ILE A 6 -11.57 -13.50 8.69
CA ILE A 6 -10.70 -12.77 7.75
C ILE A 6 -9.25 -12.97 8.18
N GLU A 7 -8.62 -14.05 7.67
CA GLU A 7 -7.36 -14.57 8.20
C GLU A 7 -6.09 -13.93 7.58
N ASN A 8 -6.23 -13.05 6.58
CA ASN A 8 -5.12 -12.41 5.88
C ASN A 8 -5.33 -10.89 5.79
N VAL A 9 -5.09 -10.19 6.91
CA VAL A 9 -5.15 -8.73 6.98
C VAL A 9 -3.78 -8.19 7.31
N PHE A 10 -3.31 -7.23 6.51
CA PHE A 10 -1.99 -6.62 6.67
C PHE A 10 -2.10 -5.11 6.66
N CYS A 11 -1.33 -4.42 7.50
CA CYS A 11 -1.14 -2.98 7.35
C CYS A 11 -0.43 -2.70 6.03
N VAL A 12 -0.91 -1.73 5.27
CA VAL A 12 -0.31 -1.37 3.96
C VAL A 12 1.15 -0.94 4.14
N SER A 13 1.47 -0.26 5.25
CA SER A 13 2.84 0.14 5.62
C SER A 13 3.80 -1.03 5.79
N ASP A 14 3.30 -2.19 6.22
CA ASP A 14 4.11 -3.32 6.67
C ASP A 14 4.15 -4.45 5.64
N TYR A 15 3.20 -4.48 4.71
CA TYR A 15 3.07 -5.53 3.70
C TYR A 15 4.22 -5.56 2.69
N GLY A 16 5.00 -4.47 2.59
CA GLY A 16 6.11 -4.39 1.65
C GLY A 16 5.68 -4.23 0.18
N LEU A 17 4.49 -3.65 -0.05
CA LEU A 17 3.97 -3.35 -1.38
C LEU A 17 4.89 -2.35 -2.13
N HIS A 18 4.75 -2.25 -3.46
CA HIS A 18 5.47 -1.29 -4.31
C HIS A 18 4.97 0.16 -4.10
N ILE A 19 4.99 0.62 -2.85
CA ILE A 19 4.84 2.02 -2.50
C ILE A 19 6.10 2.75 -2.98
N TYR A 20 5.95 3.99 -3.44
CA TYR A 20 7.03 4.76 -4.07
C TYR A 20 8.37 4.74 -3.29
N HIS A 21 8.31 4.84 -1.96
CA HIS A 21 9.49 4.81 -1.08
C HIS A 21 10.01 3.41 -0.73
N ASN A 22 9.31 2.35 -1.14
CA ASN A 22 9.71 0.96 -0.97
C ASN A 22 10.25 0.36 -2.28
N ILE A 23 10.24 1.11 -3.39
CA ILE A 23 10.85 0.70 -4.66
C ILE A 23 12.30 1.19 -4.67
N ARG A 24 13.22 0.30 -4.29
CA ARG A 24 14.65 0.61 -4.18
C ARG A 24 15.24 1.26 -5.44
N SER A 25 14.84 0.82 -6.64
CA SER A 25 15.33 1.40 -7.89
C SER A 25 14.88 2.85 -8.12
N LEU A 26 13.76 3.28 -7.54
CA LEU A 26 13.33 4.67 -7.55
C LEU A 26 14.09 5.49 -6.50
N VAL A 27 14.15 4.98 -5.26
CA VAL A 27 14.78 5.69 -4.13
C VAL A 27 16.27 5.89 -4.35
N GLU A 28 16.99 4.84 -4.77
CA GLU A 28 18.43 4.88 -5.03
C GLU A 28 18.75 5.29 -6.47
N LYS A 29 17.73 5.63 -7.28
CA LYS A 29 17.87 5.97 -8.71
C LYS A 29 18.76 4.96 -9.46
N ILE A 30 18.49 3.66 -9.24
CA ILE A 30 19.24 2.55 -9.85
C ILE A 30 18.85 2.43 -11.32
N PRO A 31 19.81 2.48 -12.27
CA PRO A 31 19.54 2.30 -13.69
C PRO A 31 18.92 0.94 -14.03
N LEU A 32 18.00 0.93 -14.98
CA LEU A 32 17.38 -0.28 -15.55
C LEU A 32 18.22 -0.89 -16.68
N SER A 33 19.27 -0.21 -17.12
CA SER A 33 20.19 -0.71 -18.15
C SER A 33 21.60 -0.12 -17.97
N PRO A 34 22.63 -0.73 -18.60
CA PRO A 34 23.99 -0.20 -18.58
C PRO A 34 24.13 1.23 -19.15
N ALA A 35 23.16 1.67 -19.96
CA ALA A 35 23.13 3.03 -20.50
C ALA A 35 22.74 4.11 -19.47
N GLY A 36 22.39 3.72 -18.23
CA GLY A 36 22.02 4.66 -17.17
C GLY A 36 20.54 5.05 -17.14
N ASN A 37 19.72 4.49 -18.03
CA ASN A 37 18.31 4.87 -18.17
C ASN A 37 17.46 4.36 -16.98
N PRO A 38 16.41 5.09 -16.56
CA PRO A 38 15.98 6.40 -17.09
C PRO A 38 16.73 7.60 -16.49
N TRP A 39 17.60 7.38 -15.51
CA TRP A 39 18.18 8.45 -14.67
C TRP A 39 19.22 9.31 -15.39
N SER A 40 19.95 8.75 -16.35
CA SER A 40 20.95 9.47 -17.15
C SER A 40 20.42 10.01 -18.48
N LEU A 41 19.12 9.87 -18.76
CA LEU A 41 18.53 10.40 -20.00
C LEU A 41 18.48 11.94 -19.94
N GLN A 42 19.01 12.60 -20.98
CA GLN A 42 18.98 14.07 -21.07
C GLN A 42 17.54 14.61 -21.05
N GLN A 43 16.58 13.86 -21.60
CA GLN A 43 15.16 14.20 -21.58
C GLN A 43 14.59 14.27 -20.15
N ASN A 44 15.23 13.61 -19.19
CA ASN A 44 14.85 13.60 -17.79
C ASN A 44 15.76 14.52 -16.94
N ALA A 45 16.65 15.30 -17.55
CA ALA A 45 17.63 16.12 -16.81
C ALA A 45 16.95 17.10 -15.84
N ASP A 46 15.78 17.62 -16.20
CA ASP A 46 15.00 18.56 -15.36
C ASP A 46 14.04 17.84 -14.40
N SER A 47 14.06 16.51 -14.34
CA SER A 47 13.20 15.73 -13.43
C SER A 47 13.76 15.70 -12.02
N VAL A 48 13.19 16.53 -11.15
CA VAL A 48 13.60 16.71 -9.74
C VAL A 48 12.82 15.82 -8.76
N TYR A 49 12.44 14.62 -9.17
CA TYR A 49 11.63 13.74 -8.32
C TYR A 49 12.45 13.14 -7.17
N GLU A 50 11.82 13.12 -6.01
CA GLU A 50 12.29 12.41 -4.82
C GLU A 50 11.31 11.30 -4.48
N TYR A 51 11.84 10.16 -4.04
CA TYR A 51 11.03 8.98 -3.73
C TYR A 51 11.24 8.50 -2.29
N GLY A 52 11.99 9.22 -1.46
CA GLY A 52 12.15 8.87 -0.05
C GLY A 52 10.84 9.01 0.72
N LYS A 53 10.69 8.25 1.82
CA LYS A 53 9.54 8.39 2.73
C LYS A 53 9.44 9.85 3.21
N GLY A 54 8.23 10.39 3.25
CA GLY A 54 7.96 11.79 3.56
C GLY A 54 7.87 12.69 2.34
N THR A 55 8.22 12.22 1.14
CA THR A 55 8.07 13.03 -0.09
C THR A 55 6.60 13.23 -0.47
N CYS A 56 5.74 12.26 -0.14
CA CYS A 56 4.30 12.33 -0.36
C CYS A 56 3.55 12.20 0.97
N PRO A 57 3.57 13.22 1.85
CA PRO A 57 3.08 13.10 3.22
C PRO A 57 1.59 12.72 3.33
N THR A 58 0.76 13.21 2.41
CA THR A 58 -0.65 12.82 2.35
C THR A 58 -0.84 11.34 2.01
N SER A 59 -0.01 10.81 1.10
CA SER A 59 -0.05 9.39 0.77
C SER A 59 0.51 8.54 1.91
N ASP A 60 1.57 9.01 2.57
CA ASP A 60 2.16 8.31 3.71
C ASP A 60 1.15 8.16 4.86
N ASP A 61 0.43 9.24 5.22
CA ASP A 61 -0.66 9.18 6.21
C ASP A 61 -1.75 8.17 5.81
N LEU A 62 -2.13 8.16 4.52
CA LEU A 62 -3.12 7.21 4.02
C LEU A 62 -2.64 5.77 4.18
N PHE A 63 -1.38 5.47 3.81
CA PHE A 63 -0.82 4.12 3.89
C PHE A 63 -0.67 3.64 5.34
N GLU A 64 -0.26 4.52 6.25
CA GLU A 64 -0.10 4.19 7.68
C GLU A 64 -1.43 3.79 8.35
N ARG A 65 -2.56 4.27 7.83
CA ARG A 65 -3.90 3.96 8.37
C ARG A 65 -4.70 2.98 7.52
N SER A 66 -4.12 2.43 6.46
CA SER A 66 -4.79 1.52 5.54
C SER A 66 -4.42 0.05 5.79
N VAL A 67 -5.36 -0.85 5.51
CA VAL A 67 -5.16 -2.30 5.57
C VAL A 67 -5.48 -2.95 4.24
N ILE A 68 -4.79 -4.04 3.95
CA ILE A 68 -5.04 -4.93 2.81
C ILE A 68 -5.86 -6.09 3.33
N ILE A 69 -6.96 -6.40 2.64
CA ILE A 69 -7.82 -7.53 2.96
C ILE A 69 -7.99 -8.36 1.69
N THR A 70 -7.81 -9.67 1.80
CA THR A 70 -8.08 -10.60 0.71
C THR A 70 -9.58 -10.81 0.53
N ILE A 71 -10.13 -10.42 -0.62
CA ILE A 71 -11.53 -10.67 -0.98
C ILE A 71 -11.60 -11.88 -1.93
N PRO A 72 -12.37 -12.93 -1.61
CA PRO A 72 -12.60 -14.04 -2.53
C PRO A 72 -13.22 -13.55 -3.86
N SER A 73 -12.79 -14.12 -4.98
CA SER A 73 -13.23 -13.70 -6.32
C SER A 73 -14.73 -13.94 -6.58
N ARG A 74 -15.37 -14.80 -5.78
CA ARG A 74 -16.80 -15.05 -5.84
C ARG A 74 -17.32 -15.27 -4.43
N LEU A 75 -18.23 -14.40 -4.00
CA LEU A 75 -18.94 -14.48 -2.74
C LEU A 75 -20.43 -14.71 -3.01
N THR A 76 -21.12 -15.35 -2.07
CA THR A 76 -22.57 -15.25 -2.00
C THR A 76 -22.95 -13.91 -1.35
N ALA A 77 -24.17 -13.44 -1.58
CA ALA A 77 -24.67 -12.21 -0.96
C ALA A 77 -24.61 -12.28 0.58
N GLU A 78 -24.82 -13.46 1.17
CA GLU A 78 -24.71 -13.68 2.62
C GLU A 78 -23.26 -13.48 3.10
N GLN A 79 -22.28 -14.03 2.39
CA GLN A 79 -20.86 -13.87 2.71
C GLN A 79 -20.39 -12.42 2.57
N GLU A 80 -20.90 -11.68 1.57
CA GLU A 80 -20.62 -10.25 1.42
C GLU A 80 -21.13 -9.43 2.62
N GLN A 81 -22.34 -9.74 3.10
CA GLN A 81 -22.93 -9.08 4.26
C GLN A 81 -22.14 -9.39 5.54
N GLU A 82 -21.81 -10.67 5.76
CA GLU A 82 -21.01 -11.10 6.91
C GLU A 82 -19.65 -10.42 6.93
N MET A 83 -18.93 -10.43 5.80
CA MET A 83 -17.62 -9.80 5.68
C MET A 83 -17.70 -8.29 5.95
N THR A 84 -18.71 -7.62 5.39
CA THR A 84 -18.94 -6.19 5.63
C THR A 84 -19.19 -5.90 7.11
N GLN A 85 -20.00 -6.72 7.77
CA GLN A 85 -20.32 -6.53 9.19
C GLN A 85 -19.10 -6.76 10.07
N THR A 86 -18.30 -7.79 9.79
CA THR A 86 -17.04 -8.07 10.48
C THR A 86 -16.06 -6.90 10.38
N ILE A 87 -15.93 -6.29 9.18
CA ILE A 87 -15.07 -5.13 8.98
C ILE A 87 -15.57 -3.93 9.79
N ARG A 88 -16.87 -3.60 9.73
CA ARG A 88 -17.43 -2.47 10.51
C ARG A 88 -17.23 -2.66 12.00
N ASN A 89 -17.52 -3.85 12.53
CA ASN A 89 -17.37 -4.15 13.95
C ASN A 89 -15.92 -3.95 14.42
N ALA A 90 -14.94 -4.39 13.62
CA ALA A 90 -13.53 -4.20 13.93
C ALA A 90 -13.10 -2.72 13.92
N VAL A 91 -13.60 -1.93 12.97
CA VAL A 91 -13.34 -0.47 12.93
C VAL A 91 -13.93 0.22 14.15
N VAL A 92 -15.17 -0.08 14.52
CA VAL A 92 -15.82 0.52 15.69
C VAL A 92 -15.06 0.16 16.98
N ALA A 93 -14.71 -1.12 17.18
CA ALA A 93 -14.00 -1.56 18.37
C ALA A 93 -12.66 -0.82 18.57
N ASN A 94 -11.91 -0.58 17.48
CA ASN A 94 -10.65 0.15 17.52
C ASN A 94 -10.81 1.66 17.75
N VAL A 95 -11.98 2.26 17.45
CA VAL A 95 -12.25 3.68 17.71
C VAL A 95 -12.70 3.91 19.16
N THR A 96 -13.34 2.91 19.78
CA THR A 96 -13.86 3.00 21.15
C THR A 96 -12.89 2.51 22.23
N SER A 97 -11.74 1.93 21.85
CA SER A 97 -10.68 1.47 22.77
C SER A 97 -9.60 2.53 22.92
#